data_AF-A0A183MHW9-F1
#
_entry.id   AF-A0A183MHW9-F1
#
_cell.length_a   1.000
_cell.length_b   1.000
_cell.length_c   1.000
_cell.angle_alpha   90.00
_cell.angle_beta   90.00
_cell.angle_gamma   90.00
#
_symmetry.space_group_name_H-M   'P 1'
#
loop_
_entity.id
_entity.type
_entity.pdbx_description
1 polymer ?
#
loop_
_entity_poly.entity_id
_entity_poly.type
_entity_poly.pdbx_seq_one_letter_code
_entity_poly.pdbx_strand_id
1 'polypeptide(L)'
;MKEKMYKEKNSNEVRKLNGLENLENKRLNCMFTQKLLSCKSSPSMWKLVKELTGDKHFRSDNQLNVCGLNKSFVRQSSDVMLPLSTGLKNSCVPTITETDVRGCLRSLNSSRCLGPDGIPNILFKKCADVLCHPFTTIFNRSFSSNLIPKMRRKMKIIPIPKKASGD
;
A
#
# COMPACT_ATOMS: atom_id res chain seq x y z
N MET A 1 -5.92 -39.57 -14.06
CA MET A 1 -7.08 -40.30 -14.61
C MET A 1 -7.70 -39.56 -15.79
N LYS A 2 -8.11 -38.28 -15.65
CA LYS A 2 -8.65 -37.46 -16.75
C LYS A 2 -7.73 -37.31 -17.99
N GLU A 3 -6.42 -37.16 -17.78
CA GLU A 3 -5.46 -37.04 -18.89
C GLU A 3 -5.42 -38.27 -19.82
N LYS A 4 -5.59 -39.50 -19.30
CA LYS A 4 -5.64 -40.71 -20.13
C LYS A 4 -6.90 -40.75 -21.00
N MET A 5 -8.05 -40.38 -20.42
CA MET A 5 -9.34 -40.38 -21.12
C MET A 5 -9.47 -39.30 -22.19
N TYR A 6 -8.81 -38.15 -22.00
CA TYR A 6 -8.73 -37.09 -23.00
C TYR A 6 -7.91 -37.52 -24.24
N LYS A 7 -6.87 -38.34 -24.03
CA LYS A 7 -6.06 -38.94 -25.11
C LYS A 7 -6.80 -40.04 -25.87
N GLU A 8 -7.71 -40.76 -25.24
CA GLU A 8 -8.50 -41.86 -25.82
C GLU A 8 -9.78 -41.39 -26.57
N LYS A 9 -10.02 -40.08 -26.70
CA LYS A 9 -11.20 -39.47 -27.37
C LYS A 9 -12.58 -39.98 -26.89
N ASN A 10 -12.66 -40.59 -25.70
CA ASN A 10 -13.91 -41.09 -25.14
C ASN A 10 -14.71 -39.96 -24.45
N SER A 11 -15.29 -39.08 -25.28
CA SER A 11 -16.01 -37.86 -24.87
C SER A 11 -17.15 -38.11 -23.88
N ASN A 12 -17.82 -39.26 -23.98
CA ASN A 12 -18.93 -39.62 -23.10
C ASN A 12 -18.47 -39.92 -21.67
N GLU A 13 -17.35 -40.63 -21.49
CA GLU A 13 -16.79 -40.91 -20.16
C GLU A 13 -16.18 -39.67 -19.52
N VAL A 14 -15.52 -38.81 -20.29
CA VAL A 14 -15.04 -37.50 -19.80
C VAL A 14 -16.21 -36.64 -19.31
N ARG A 15 -17.34 -36.64 -20.03
CA ARG A 15 -18.55 -35.92 -19.62
C ARG A 15 -19.14 -36.48 -18.33
N LYS A 16 -19.22 -37.80 -18.18
CA LYS A 16 -19.69 -38.45 -16.93
C LYS A 16 -18.80 -38.08 -15.74
N LEU A 17 -17.49 -38.17 -15.88
CA LEU A 17 -16.55 -37.81 -14.81
C LEU A 17 -16.64 -36.32 -14.43
N ASN A 18 -16.74 -35.42 -15.41
CA ASN A 18 -16.95 -33.99 -15.12
C ASN A 18 -18.29 -33.74 -14.41
N GLY A 19 -19.34 -34.50 -14.76
CA GLY A 19 -20.61 -34.47 -14.07
C GLY A 19 -20.48 -34.89 -12.60
N LEU A 20 -19.75 -35.97 -12.31
CA LEU A 20 -19.49 -36.44 -10.95
C LEU A 20 -18.66 -35.46 -10.13
N GLU A 21 -17.61 -34.88 -10.72
CA GLU A 21 -16.79 -33.87 -10.05
C GLU A 21 -17.59 -32.59 -9.75
N ASN A 22 -18.40 -32.12 -10.70
CA ASN A 22 -19.27 -30.97 -10.47
C ASN A 22 -20.32 -31.26 -9.40
N LEU A 23 -20.86 -32.49 -9.36
CA LEU A 23 -21.80 -32.90 -8.32
C LEU A 23 -21.14 -32.90 -6.94
N GLU A 24 -19.93 -33.44 -6.84
CA GLU A 24 -19.18 -33.46 -5.58
C GLU A 24 -18.76 -32.05 -5.14
N ASN A 25 -18.30 -31.21 -6.07
CA ASN A 25 -18.02 -29.80 -5.78
C ASN A 25 -19.27 -29.06 -5.28
N LYS A 26 -20.43 -29.30 -5.91
CA LYS A 26 -21.70 -28.73 -5.45
C LYS A 26 -22.11 -29.26 -4.07
N ARG A 27 -21.90 -30.56 -3.81
CA ARG A 27 -22.16 -31.18 -2.51
C ARG A 27 -21.29 -30.59 -1.40
N LEU A 28 -19.98 -30.47 -1.66
CA LEU A 28 -19.01 -29.87 -0.73
C LEU A 28 -19.36 -28.40 -0.44
N ASN A 29 -19.62 -27.60 -1.48
CA ASN A 29 -20.01 -26.21 -1.32
C ASN A 29 -21.30 -26.05 -0.50
N CYS A 30 -22.30 -26.90 -0.73
CA CYS A 30 -23.53 -26.91 0.06
C CYS A 30 -23.24 -27.20 1.55
N MET A 31 -22.48 -28.26 1.83
CA MET A 31 -22.12 -28.65 3.20
C MET A 31 -21.35 -27.53 3.92
N PHE A 32 -20.37 -26.89 3.26
CA PHE A 32 -19.60 -25.80 3.87
C PHE A 32 -20.45 -24.55 4.10
N THR A 33 -21.34 -24.22 3.16
CA THR A 33 -22.26 -23.09 3.32
C THR A 33 -23.16 -23.30 4.53
N GLN A 34 -23.70 -24.51 4.72
CA GLN A 34 -24.52 -24.83 5.90
C GLN A 34 -23.72 -24.72 7.21
N LYS A 35 -22.47 -25.22 7.24
CA LYS A 35 -21.60 -25.07 8.42
C LYS A 35 -21.24 -23.61 8.72
N LEU A 36 -21.10 -22.78 7.68
CA LEU A 36 -20.76 -21.37 7.83
C LEU A 36 -21.98 -20.58 8.33
N LEU A 37 -23.17 -20.88 7.80
CA LEU A 37 -24.43 -20.29 8.25
C LEU A 37 -24.85 -20.73 9.66
N SER A 38 -24.40 -21.90 10.13
CA SER A 38 -24.67 -22.36 11.50
C SER A 38 -23.76 -21.73 12.56
N CYS A 39 -22.72 -21.00 12.15
CA CYS A 39 -21.82 -20.29 13.07
C CYS A 39 -22.55 -19.10 13.73
N LYS A 40 -22.71 -19.14 15.05
CA LYS A 40 -23.40 -18.10 15.84
C LYS A 40 -22.49 -16.94 16.26
N SER A 41 -21.21 -16.98 15.91
CA SER A 41 -20.22 -15.97 16.29
C SER A 41 -19.09 -15.85 15.27
N SER A 42 -18.54 -14.64 15.16
CA SER A 42 -17.40 -14.34 14.30
C SER A 42 -16.18 -15.25 14.59
N PRO A 43 -15.76 -15.49 15.85
CA PRO A 43 -14.62 -16.37 16.14
C PRO A 43 -14.81 -17.82 15.67
N SER A 44 -16.02 -18.38 15.80
CA SER A 44 -16.32 -19.75 15.35
C SER A 44 -16.29 -19.86 13.82
N MET A 45 -16.78 -18.83 13.12
CA MET A 45 -16.69 -18.74 11.66
C MET A 45 -15.23 -18.68 11.19
N TRP A 46 -14.43 -17.80 11.79
CA TRP A 46 -13.00 -17.66 11.44
C TRP A 46 -12.17 -18.89 11.76
N LYS A 47 -12.52 -19.65 12.81
CA LYS A 47 -11.90 -20.94 13.12
C LYS A 47 -12.16 -21.96 12.01
N LEU A 48 -13.40 -22.05 11.51
CA LEU A 48 -13.76 -22.93 10.40
C LEU A 48 -13.02 -22.54 9.10
N VAL A 49 -12.95 -21.24 8.78
CA VAL A 49 -12.23 -20.75 7.60
C VAL A 49 -10.73 -21.12 7.65
N LYS A 50 -10.09 -21.00 8.82
CA LYS A 50 -8.68 -21.39 9.01
C LYS A 50 -8.45 -22.88 8.83
N GLU A 51 -9.36 -23.71 9.34
CA GLU A 51 -9.31 -25.16 9.19
C GLU A 51 -9.42 -25.56 7.70
N LEU A 52 -10.29 -24.91 6.94
CA LEU A 52 -10.48 -25.17 5.50
C LEU A 52 -9.31 -24.72 4.64
N THR A 53 -8.71 -23.58 4.99
CA THR A 53 -7.60 -23.00 4.19
C THR A 53 -6.26 -23.66 4.53
N GLY A 54 -6.22 -24.54 5.55
CA GLY A 54 -4.99 -25.18 5.98
C GLY A 54 -3.98 -24.19 6.56
N ASP A 55 -4.46 -23.05 7.07
CA ASP A 55 -3.62 -21.97 7.59
C ASP A 55 -3.00 -22.41 8.93
N LYS A 56 -1.94 -23.23 8.83
CA LYS A 56 -1.04 -23.51 9.94
C LYS A 56 -0.33 -22.20 10.22
N HIS A 57 -0.53 -21.64 11.42
CA HIS A 57 0.17 -20.47 11.92
C HIS A 57 1.58 -20.37 11.32
N PHE A 58 1.78 -19.42 10.42
CA PHE A 58 3.10 -18.89 10.16
C PHE A 58 3.55 -18.26 11.47
N ARG A 59 4.24 -19.07 12.30
CA ARG A 59 5.06 -18.54 13.38
C ARG A 59 6.06 -17.63 12.69
N SER A 60 5.81 -16.33 12.80
CA SER A 60 6.71 -15.28 12.38
C SER A 60 8.04 -15.48 13.10
N ASP A 61 9.00 -16.13 12.46
CA ASP A 61 10.39 -15.84 12.73
C ASP A 61 10.56 -14.34 12.50
N ASN A 62 10.84 -13.62 13.60
CA ASN A 62 11.02 -12.18 13.69
C ASN A 62 12.30 -11.71 12.96
N GLN A 63 12.41 -12.03 11.68
CA GLN A 63 13.45 -11.54 10.78
C GLN A 63 12.81 -11.07 9.46
N LEU A 64 11.61 -10.48 9.53
CA LEU A 64 11.13 -9.63 8.45
C LEU A 64 12.11 -8.46 8.34
N ASN A 65 13.07 -8.61 7.42
CA ASN A 65 14.00 -7.58 7.02
C ASN A 65 13.18 -6.40 6.46
N VAL A 66 12.79 -5.49 7.34
CA VAL A 66 12.07 -4.26 7.01
C VAL A 66 12.85 -3.47 5.95
N CYS A 67 14.18 -3.57 5.92
CA CYS A 67 15.00 -2.97 4.85
C CYS A 67 14.80 -3.68 3.50
N GLY A 68 14.54 -4.98 3.47
CA GLY A 68 14.23 -5.76 2.27
C GLY A 68 12.86 -5.45 1.70
N LEU A 69 11.84 -5.30 2.56
CA LEU A 69 10.51 -4.82 2.14
C LEU A 69 10.54 -3.35 1.70
N ASN A 70 11.34 -2.51 2.36
CA ASN A 70 11.50 -1.13 1.94
C ASN A 70 12.19 -1.03 0.57
N LYS A 71 13.11 -1.94 0.23
CA LYS A 71 13.76 -1.95 -1.10
C LYS A 71 12.78 -2.14 -2.26
N SER A 72 11.71 -2.92 -2.10
CA SER A 72 10.70 -3.10 -3.15
C SER A 72 9.68 -1.95 -3.21
N PHE A 73 9.41 -1.28 -2.08
CA PHE A 73 8.55 -0.10 -2.03
C PHE A 73 9.25 1.20 -2.42
N VAL A 74 10.58 1.27 -2.29
CA VAL A 74 11.42 2.30 -2.91
C VAL A 74 11.47 2.01 -4.41
N ARG A 75 10.34 2.20 -5.10
CA ARG A 75 10.37 2.53 -6.52
C ARG A 75 11.27 3.76 -6.62
N GLN A 76 12.45 3.62 -7.21
CA GLN A 76 13.27 4.78 -7.52
C GLN A 76 12.42 5.72 -8.36
N SER A 77 12.26 6.95 -7.90
CA SER A 77 11.51 7.99 -8.61
C SER A 77 12.06 8.31 -10.01
N SER A 78 13.15 7.66 -10.44
CA SER A 78 13.63 7.67 -11.84
C SER A 78 12.78 6.81 -12.77
N ASP A 79 12.02 5.83 -12.28
CA ASP A 79 11.11 5.00 -13.10
C ASP A 79 9.71 5.61 -13.23
N VAL A 80 9.46 6.75 -12.57
CA VAL A 80 8.38 7.63 -13.00
C VAL A 80 8.93 8.38 -14.21
N MET A 81 8.84 7.74 -15.37
CA MET A 81 8.63 8.49 -16.59
C MET A 81 7.39 9.34 -16.32
N LEU A 82 7.58 10.62 -15.98
CA LEU A 82 6.51 11.59 -16.12
C LEU A 82 5.99 11.39 -17.55
N PRO A 83 4.68 11.22 -17.76
CA PRO A 83 4.16 10.96 -19.09
C PRO A 83 4.75 11.99 -20.05
N LEU A 84 5.54 11.50 -20.99
CA LEU A 84 6.13 12.29 -22.05
C LEU A 84 4.98 12.89 -22.84
N SER A 85 4.79 14.21 -22.69
CA SER A 85 4.14 15.11 -23.63
C SER A 85 2.89 14.57 -24.35
N THR A 86 1.76 14.47 -23.65
CA THR A 86 0.46 14.59 -24.31
C THR A 86 0.04 16.07 -24.30
N GLY A 87 0.56 16.82 -25.27
CA GLY A 87 -0.22 17.83 -26.01
C GLY A 87 -0.98 18.94 -25.28
N LEU A 88 -0.67 19.32 -24.03
CA LEU A 88 -1.22 20.54 -23.43
C LEU A 88 -0.20 21.68 -23.47
N LYS A 89 -0.22 22.36 -24.61
CA LYS A 89 0.28 23.72 -24.82
C LYS A 89 -0.24 24.66 -23.72
N ASN A 90 0.72 25.31 -23.04
CA ASN A 90 0.61 26.29 -21.94
C ASN A 90 0.77 25.70 -20.53
N SER A 91 1.99 25.25 -20.19
CA SER A 91 2.37 25.00 -18.79
C SER A 91 2.54 26.34 -18.06
N CYS A 92 1.48 26.82 -17.44
CA CYS A 92 1.60 27.81 -16.38
C CYS A 92 2.23 27.10 -15.18
N VAL A 93 3.57 27.19 -15.06
CA VAL A 93 4.27 26.68 -13.88
C VAL A 93 3.76 27.49 -12.68
N PRO A 94 3.17 26.84 -11.65
CA PRO A 94 2.64 27.57 -10.50
C PRO A 94 3.79 28.32 -9.82
N THR A 95 3.65 29.64 -9.74
CA THR A 95 4.61 30.50 -9.05
C THR A 95 4.18 30.61 -7.59
N ILE A 96 4.99 30.07 -6.69
CA ILE A 96 4.76 30.18 -5.26
C ILE A 96 5.35 31.49 -4.77
N THR A 97 4.57 32.24 -3.98
CA THR A 97 5.01 33.50 -3.38
C THR A 97 5.56 33.28 -1.96
N GLU A 98 6.37 34.23 -1.47
CA GLU A 98 6.84 34.18 -0.08
C GLU A 98 5.71 34.29 0.94
N THR A 99 4.63 34.99 0.62
CA THR A 99 3.45 35.10 1.47
C THR A 99 2.77 33.75 1.66
N ASP A 100 2.67 32.95 0.60
CA ASP A 100 2.09 31.60 0.66
C ASP A 100 2.93 30.68 1.56
N VAL A 101 4.25 30.69 1.34
CA VAL A 101 5.19 29.88 2.12
C VAL A 101 5.19 30.30 3.59
N ARG A 102 5.20 31.61 3.85
CA ARG A 102 5.15 32.14 5.22
C ARG A 102 3.86 31.75 5.94
N GLY A 103 2.72 31.85 5.25
CA GLY A 103 1.42 31.39 5.78
C GLY A 103 1.45 29.91 6.13
N CYS A 104 2.00 29.07 5.24
CA CYS A 104 2.17 27.63 5.46
C CYS A 104 3.09 27.32 6.65
N LEU A 105 4.22 28.02 6.77
CA LEU A 105 5.16 27.82 7.89
C LEU A 105 4.52 28.19 9.24
N ARG A 106 3.72 29.27 9.28
CA ARG A 106 3.01 29.71 10.50
C ARG A 106 1.84 28.80 10.87
N SER A 107 1.18 28.18 9.88
CA SER A 107 0.04 27.29 10.08
C SER A 107 0.41 25.87 10.53
N LEU A 108 1.71 25.51 10.55
CA LEU A 108 2.18 24.22 11.05
C LEU A 108 1.62 23.92 12.46
N ASN A 109 1.40 22.65 12.82
CA ASN A 109 0.96 22.33 14.18
C ASN A 109 2.18 22.18 15.09
N SER A 110 2.31 23.02 16.12
CA SER A 110 3.43 23.01 17.07
C SER A 110 3.48 21.76 17.95
N SER A 111 2.32 21.13 18.19
CA SER A 111 2.18 19.91 18.99
C SER A 111 2.45 18.61 18.23
N ARG A 112 2.82 18.66 16.95
CA ARG A 112 3.14 17.45 16.17
C ARG A 112 4.59 17.00 16.41
N CYS A 113 4.81 15.69 16.28
CA CYS A 113 6.12 15.05 16.41
C CYS A 113 7.20 15.72 15.55
N LEU A 114 8.45 15.60 15.99
CA LEU A 114 9.62 15.98 15.20
C LEU A 114 9.55 15.27 13.84
N GLY A 115 9.81 16.03 12.77
CA GLY A 115 9.95 15.44 11.44
C GLY A 115 11.09 14.41 11.39
N PRO A 116 11.28 13.71 10.27
CA PRO A 116 12.39 12.78 10.07
C PRO A 116 13.77 13.46 10.27
N ASP A 117 13.82 14.78 10.12
CA ASP A 117 14.99 15.63 10.28
C ASP A 117 15.26 16.04 11.74
N GLY A 118 14.39 15.67 12.70
CA GLY A 118 14.54 16.01 14.12
C GLY A 118 14.23 17.48 14.47
N ILE A 119 13.80 18.29 13.50
CA ILE A 119 13.54 19.72 13.68
C ILE A 119 12.09 19.93 14.17
N PRO A 120 11.89 20.61 15.31
CA PRO A 120 10.56 20.97 15.80
C PRO A 120 9.80 21.94 14.89
N ASN A 121 8.48 21.71 14.73
CA ASN A 121 7.59 22.63 13.98
C ASN A 121 7.55 24.06 14.55
N ILE A 122 7.80 24.22 15.85
CA ILE A 122 7.87 25.55 16.48
C ILE A 122 9.03 26.39 15.94
N LEU A 123 10.14 25.78 15.54
CA LEU A 123 11.26 26.51 14.93
C LEU A 123 10.87 27.05 13.56
N PHE A 124 10.19 26.25 12.73
CA PHE A 124 9.69 26.70 11.44
C PHE A 124 8.69 27.86 11.58
N LYS A 125 7.86 27.87 12.62
CA LYS A 125 6.97 29.01 12.91
C LYS A 125 7.73 30.27 13.28
N LYS A 126 8.63 30.16 14.27
CA LYS A 126 9.39 31.32 14.77
C LYS A 126 10.29 31.92 13.70
N CYS A 127 10.87 31.07 12.85
CA CYS A 127 11.76 31.46 11.78
C CYS A 127 11.04 31.65 10.43
N ALA A 128 9.71 31.70 10.40
CA ALA A 128 8.94 31.74 9.14
C ALA A 128 9.32 32.95 8.28
N ASP A 129 9.62 34.10 8.88
CA ASP A 129 9.99 35.32 8.16
C ASP A 129 11.38 35.24 7.52
N VAL A 130 12.29 34.45 8.09
CA VAL A 130 13.64 34.23 7.52
C VAL A 130 13.63 33.08 6.53
N LEU A 131 12.84 32.04 6.81
CA LEU A 131 12.80 30.80 6.03
C LEU A 131 11.91 30.91 4.78
N CYS A 132 10.96 31.86 4.72
CA CYS A 132 10.06 31.96 3.57
C CYS A 132 10.83 32.15 2.25
N HIS A 133 11.80 33.07 2.21
CA HIS A 133 12.58 33.36 1.02
C HIS A 133 13.37 32.14 0.46
N PRO A 134 14.21 31.44 1.25
CA PRO A 134 14.94 30.27 0.74
C PRO A 134 14.00 29.13 0.35
N PHE A 135 12.90 28.90 1.09
CA PHE A 135 11.95 27.84 0.72
C PHE A 135 11.22 28.17 -0.59
N THR A 136 10.75 29.39 -0.78
CA THR A 136 10.14 29.85 -2.04
C THR A 136 11.07 29.65 -3.23
N THR A 137 12.35 30.02 -3.08
CA THR A 137 13.36 29.85 -4.13
C THR A 137 13.53 28.37 -4.50
N ILE A 138 13.62 27.49 -3.51
CA ILE A 138 13.79 26.06 -3.77
C ILE A 138 12.54 25.48 -4.44
N PHE A 139 11.34 25.85 -4.00
CA PHE A 139 10.11 25.34 -4.58
C PHE A 139 9.95 25.79 -6.03
N ASN A 140 10.09 27.08 -6.32
CA ASN A 140 9.96 27.61 -7.68
C ASN A 140 11.02 26.99 -8.62
N ARG A 141 12.26 26.80 -8.16
CA ARG A 141 13.29 26.07 -8.94
C ARG A 141 12.93 24.60 -9.16
N SER A 142 12.33 23.94 -8.17
CA SER A 142 11.91 22.54 -8.30
C SER A 142 10.78 22.40 -9.31
N PHE A 143 9.81 23.33 -9.31
CA PHE A 143 8.72 23.36 -10.28
C PHE A 143 9.20 23.72 -11.69
N SER A 144 10.10 24.69 -11.84
CA SER A 144 10.61 25.09 -13.16
C SER A 144 11.50 24.00 -13.79
N SER A 145 12.27 23.27 -12.99
CA SER A 145 13.15 22.20 -13.48
C SER A 145 12.46 20.83 -13.53
N ASN A 146 11.27 20.69 -12.95
CA ASN A 146 10.61 19.40 -12.70
C ASN A 146 11.50 18.41 -11.92
N LEU A 147 12.44 18.91 -11.10
CA LEU A 147 13.37 18.10 -10.33
C LEU A 147 13.25 18.36 -8.83
N ILE A 148 13.01 17.29 -8.06
CA ILE A 148 13.03 17.33 -6.59
C ILE A 148 14.44 16.93 -6.12
N PRO A 149 15.09 17.66 -5.19
CA PRO A 149 16.41 17.28 -4.66
C PRO A 149 16.45 15.84 -4.10
N LYS A 150 17.52 15.09 -4.38
CA LYS A 150 17.66 13.68 -3.95
C LYS A 150 17.45 13.47 -2.44
N MET A 151 17.94 14.40 -1.62
CA MET A 151 17.78 14.35 -0.15
C MET A 151 16.30 14.46 0.27
N ARG A 152 15.51 15.27 -0.44
CA ARG A 152 14.07 15.42 -0.17
C ARG A 152 13.23 14.21 -0.62
N ARG A 153 13.80 13.31 -1.42
CA ARG A 153 13.15 12.06 -1.83
C ARG A 153 13.32 10.94 -0.81
N LYS A 154 14.20 11.10 0.19
CA LYS A 154 14.42 10.10 1.25
C LYS A 154 13.31 10.24 2.30
N MET A 155 12.43 9.25 2.40
CA MET A 155 11.42 9.19 3.45
C MET A 155 11.83 8.18 4.52
N LYS A 156 11.70 8.55 5.80
CA LYS A 156 11.94 7.67 6.95
C LYS A 156 10.61 7.03 7.37
N ILE A 157 10.41 5.76 7.04
CA ILE A 157 9.25 4.99 7.47
C ILE A 157 9.58 4.37 8.83
N ILE A 158 8.85 4.78 9.86
CA ILE A 158 8.96 4.19 11.21
C ILE A 158 7.69 3.38 11.44
N PRO A 159 7.77 2.03 11.50
CA PRO A 159 6.60 1.21 11.80
C PRO A 159 6.13 1.53 13.23
N ILE A 160 4.84 1.85 13.38
CA ILE A 160 4.21 2.09 14.68
C ILE A 160 3.52 0.79 15.09
N PRO A 161 3.95 0.12 16.18
CA PRO A 161 3.26 -1.05 16.70
C PRO A 161 1.84 -0.67 17.10
N LYS A 162 0.84 -1.20 16.41
CA LYS A 162 -0.55 -1.06 16.83
C LYS A 162 -0.77 -2.03 17.98
N LYS A 163 -1.28 -1.52 19.12
CA LYS A 163 -1.72 -2.41 20.20
C LYS A 163 -2.76 -3.37 19.62
N ALA A 164 -2.62 -4.67 19.89
CA ALA A 164 -3.69 -5.60 19.62
C ALA A 164 -4.91 -5.11 20.41
N SER A 165 -5.98 -4.74 19.70
CA SER A 165 -7.29 -4.65 20.32
C SER A 165 -7.63 -6.07 20.76
N GLY A 166 -7.54 -6.31 22.07
CA GLY A 166 -8.10 -7.53 22.65
C GLY A 166 -9.59 -7.58 22.35
N ASP A 167 -10.03 -8.79 21.96
CA ASP A 167 -11.39 -9.30 21.78
C ASP A 167 -11.89 -9.43 20.33
#